data_AF-A0A524LU73-F1
#
_entry.id   AF-A0A524LU73-F1
#
_cell.length_a   1.000
_cell.length_b   1.000
_cell.length_c   1.000
_cell.angle_alpha   90.00
_cell.angle_beta   90.00
_cell.angle_gamma   90.00
#
_symmetry.space_group_name_H-M   'P 1'
#
loop_
_entity.id
_entity.type
_entity.pdbx_description
1 polymer ?
#
loop_
_entity_poly.entity_id
_entity_poly.type
_entity_poly.pdbx_seq_one_letter_code
_entity_poly.pdbx_strand_id
1 'polypeptide(L)'
;MIDMHYQKKRETMVSRLREMGIVDNTVLQAMARVPRHQFIAEAFSHQAYDEKALPIGYGQTISHPYTVARMTEELNVNPGDKILEIGTGSGYQAAILAELKAQLFTIEIKKPLSDKARLIMDTLGYRAAIRCGDG
;
A
#
# COMPACT_ATOMS: atom_id res chain seq x y z
N MET A 1 -4.61 -11.51 -18.48
CA MET A 1 -4.84 -12.82 -17.81
C MET A 1 -4.30 -12.85 -16.37
N ILE A 2 -3.10 -12.33 -16.06
CA ILE A 2 -2.54 -12.33 -14.68
C ILE A 2 -3.38 -11.47 -13.70
N ASP A 3 -3.92 -10.34 -14.15
CA ASP A 3 -4.66 -9.42 -13.26
C ASP A 3 -6.01 -9.97 -12.77
N MET A 4 -6.71 -10.75 -13.59
CA MET A 4 -7.99 -11.38 -13.20
C MET A 4 -7.84 -12.38 -12.04
N HIS A 5 -6.70 -13.07 -11.93
CA HIS A 5 -6.44 -13.97 -10.80
C HIS A 5 -6.30 -13.20 -9.49
N TYR A 6 -5.67 -12.03 -9.54
CA TYR A 6 -5.49 -11.19 -8.36
C TYR A 6 -6.76 -10.43 -7.97
N GLN A 7 -7.64 -10.14 -8.93
CA GLN A 7 -8.91 -9.48 -8.66
C GLN A 7 -9.73 -10.23 -7.60
N LYS A 8 -9.98 -11.53 -7.81
CA LYS A 8 -10.76 -12.34 -6.85
C LYS A 8 -10.10 -12.44 -5.47
N LYS A 9 -8.76 -12.57 -5.43
CA LYS A 9 -8.00 -12.61 -4.16
C LYS A 9 -8.11 -11.30 -3.40
N ARG A 10 -8.06 -10.18 -4.12
CA ARG A 10 -8.20 -8.84 -3.56
C ARG A 10 -9.61 -8.58 -3.04
N GLU A 11 -10.64 -8.99 -3.78
CA GLU A 11 -12.03 -8.93 -3.34
C GLU A 11 -12.24 -9.74 -2.05
N THR A 12 -11.65 -10.94 -1.99
CA THR A 12 -11.67 -11.79 -0.78
C THR A 12 -10.98 -11.10 0.40
N MET A 13 -9.81 -10.50 0.18
CA MET A 13 -9.11 -9.71 1.20
C MET A 13 -10.00 -8.57 1.71
N VAL A 14 -10.63 -7.80 0.83
CA VAL A 14 -11.51 -6.68 1.20
C VAL A 14 -12.74 -7.15 1.99
N SER A 15 -13.37 -8.27 1.60
CA SER A 15 -14.46 -8.87 2.39
C SER A 15 -14.00 -9.26 3.79
N ARG A 16 -12.82 -9.87 3.92
CA ARG A 16 -12.23 -10.22 5.22
C ARG A 16 -11.91 -8.98 6.06
N LEU A 17 -11.39 -7.91 5.46
CA LEU A 17 -11.14 -6.65 6.16
C LEU A 17 -12.44 -6.07 6.75
N ARG A 18 -13.55 -6.16 6.01
CA ARG A 18 -14.87 -5.76 6.50
C ARG A 18 -15.32 -6.62 7.69
N GLU A 19 -15.16 -7.94 7.61
CA GLU A 19 -15.46 -8.86 8.71
C GLU A 19 -14.61 -8.57 9.96
N MET A 20 -13.37 -8.10 9.76
CA MET A 20 -12.46 -7.70 10.83
C MET A 20 -12.73 -6.29 11.39
N GLY A 21 -13.80 -5.61 10.93
CA GLY A 21 -14.25 -4.34 11.50
C GLY A 21 -13.70 -3.08 10.82
N ILE A 22 -13.15 -3.17 9.61
CA ILE A 22 -12.92 -1.98 8.77
C ILE A 22 -14.27 -1.57 8.17
N VAL A 23 -14.76 -0.38 8.52
CA VAL A 23 -16.12 0.09 8.17
C VAL A 23 -16.11 1.23 7.16
N ASP A 24 -14.97 1.90 6.96
CA ASP A 24 -14.83 2.96 5.98
C ASP A 24 -14.77 2.38 4.56
N ASN A 25 -15.87 2.61 3.82
CA ASN A 25 -16.01 2.15 2.45
C ASN A 25 -15.00 2.81 1.50
N THR A 26 -14.53 4.02 1.79
CA THR A 26 -13.51 4.72 1.00
C THR A 26 -12.17 4.00 1.11
N VAL A 27 -11.79 3.61 2.33
CA VAL A 27 -10.59 2.81 2.59
C VAL A 27 -10.70 1.43 1.95
N LEU A 28 -11.83 0.74 2.11
CA LEU A 28 -12.05 -0.57 1.48
C LEU A 28 -11.98 -0.49 -0.06
N GLN A 29 -12.49 0.58 -0.67
CA GLN A 29 -12.37 0.83 -2.10
C GLN A 29 -10.93 1.09 -2.53
N ALA A 30 -10.16 1.87 -1.77
CA ALA A 30 -8.74 2.07 -2.05
C ALA A 30 -7.96 0.74 -1.97
N MET A 31 -8.22 -0.08 -0.94
CA MET A 31 -7.65 -1.43 -0.80
C MET A 31 -8.04 -2.37 -1.96
N ALA A 32 -9.23 -2.20 -2.53
CA ALA A 32 -9.70 -2.94 -3.71
C ALA A 32 -9.05 -2.45 -5.03
N ARG A 33 -8.58 -1.21 -5.10
CA ARG A 33 -7.99 -0.64 -6.32
C ARG A 33 -6.49 -0.82 -6.39
N VAL A 34 -5.78 -0.60 -5.28
CA VAL A 34 -4.31 -0.65 -5.27
C VAL A 34 -3.84 -2.11 -5.41
N PRO A 35 -3.06 -2.45 -6.44
CA PRO A 35 -2.64 -3.82 -6.71
C PRO A 35 -1.48 -4.24 -5.79
N ARG A 36 -1.78 -4.67 -4.55
CA ARG A 36 -0.78 -5.06 -3.53
C ARG A 36 0.32 -6.01 -4.04
N HIS A 37 0.00 -6.92 -4.95
CA HIS A 37 0.94 -7.84 -5.58
C HIS A 37 2.09 -7.18 -6.37
N GLN A 38 1.93 -5.93 -6.80
CA GLN A 38 2.99 -5.15 -7.48
C GLN A 38 4.06 -4.66 -6.49
N PHE A 39 3.75 -4.62 -5.20
CA PHE A 39 4.60 -4.07 -4.14
C PHE A 39 5.44 -5.12 -3.41
N ILE A 40 5.41 -6.38 -3.86
CA ILE A 40 6.11 -7.51 -3.22
C ILE A 40 7.02 -8.22 -4.23
N ALA A 41 7.89 -9.09 -3.74
CA ALA A 41 8.67 -9.95 -4.62
C ALA A 41 7.79 -11.05 -5.24
N GLU A 42 8.11 -11.46 -6.47
CA GLU A 42 7.35 -12.46 -7.23
C GLU A 42 7.21 -13.80 -6.49
N ALA A 43 8.22 -14.19 -5.70
CA ALA A 43 8.19 -15.39 -4.85
C ALA A 43 7.00 -15.41 -3.87
N PHE A 44 6.51 -14.23 -3.44
CA PHE A 44 5.38 -14.09 -2.52
C PHE A 44 4.06 -13.73 -3.22
N SER A 45 4.04 -13.72 -4.55
CA SER A 45 2.89 -13.30 -5.36
C SER A 45 1.60 -14.06 -5.03
N HIS A 46 1.70 -15.37 -4.79
CA HIS A 46 0.56 -16.21 -4.39
C HIS A 46 -0.07 -15.80 -3.04
N GLN A 47 0.71 -15.12 -2.20
CA GLN A 47 0.36 -14.69 -0.85
C GLN A 47 0.02 -13.20 -0.74
N ALA A 48 0.01 -12.47 -1.86
CA ALA A 48 -0.03 -11.02 -1.88
C ALA A 48 -1.19 -10.40 -1.09
N TYR A 49 -2.31 -11.12 -0.99
CA TYR A 49 -3.56 -10.67 -0.37
C TYR A 49 -3.94 -11.49 0.87
N ASP A 50 -3.02 -12.32 1.35
CA ASP A 50 -3.17 -12.98 2.64
C ASP A 50 -3.03 -11.94 3.74
N GLU A 51 -3.73 -12.16 4.85
CA GLU A 51 -3.65 -11.31 6.04
C GLU A 51 -2.34 -11.56 6.80
N LYS A 52 -1.21 -11.13 6.22
CA LYS A 52 0.14 -11.27 6.77
C LYS A 52 1.10 -10.19 6.25
N ALA A 53 2.13 -9.91 7.05
CA ALA A 53 3.30 -9.19 6.57
C ALA A 53 4.16 -10.07 5.66
N LEU A 54 4.77 -9.47 4.64
CA LEU A 54 5.63 -10.18 3.68
C LEU A 54 6.99 -9.49 3.54
N PRO A 55 8.11 -10.23 3.33
CA PRO A 55 9.41 -9.62 3.10
C PRO A 55 9.44 -8.80 1.80
N ILE A 56 10.09 -7.63 1.84
CA ILE A 56 10.28 -6.76 0.67
C ILE A 56 11.76 -6.52 0.34
N GLY A 57 12.66 -7.23 1.03
CA GLY A 57 14.11 -7.07 0.95
C GLY A 57 14.64 -6.10 2.01
N TYR A 58 15.96 -6.03 2.15
CA TYR A 58 16.66 -5.10 3.05
C TYR A 58 16.23 -5.21 4.54
N GLY A 59 15.81 -6.39 4.97
CA GLY A 59 15.29 -6.65 6.32
C GLY A 59 13.94 -6.01 6.61
N GLN A 60 13.24 -5.48 5.61
CA GLN A 60 11.94 -4.82 5.75
C GLN A 60 10.79 -5.72 5.32
N THR A 61 9.58 -5.37 5.76
CA THR A 61 8.34 -6.03 5.39
C THR A 61 7.30 -5.04 4.87
N ILE A 62 6.40 -5.53 4.01
CA ILE A 62 5.12 -4.86 3.76
C ILE A 62 4.16 -5.24 4.89
N SER A 63 3.47 -4.26 5.48
CA SER A 63 2.53 -4.47 6.58
C SER A 63 1.34 -5.34 6.19
N HIS A 64 0.76 -6.02 7.18
CA HIS A 64 -0.54 -6.69 7.11
C HIS A 64 -1.62 -5.82 6.42
N PRO A 65 -2.45 -6.36 5.51
CA PRO A 65 -3.55 -5.60 4.92
C PRO A 65 -4.48 -4.96 5.96
N TYR A 66 -4.78 -5.65 7.07
CA TYR A 66 -5.58 -5.09 8.16
C TYR A 66 -4.92 -3.87 8.78
N THR A 67 -3.62 -3.93 9.08
CA THR A 67 -2.89 -2.79 9.65
C THR A 67 -2.94 -1.57 8.73
N VAL A 68 -2.72 -1.76 7.43
CA VAL A 68 -2.81 -0.69 6.42
C VAL A 68 -4.20 -0.07 6.42
N ALA A 69 -5.25 -0.88 6.33
CA ALA A 69 -6.63 -0.41 6.31
C ALA A 69 -7.01 0.31 7.62
N ARG A 70 -6.65 -0.26 8.77
CA ARG A 70 -6.96 0.29 10.09
C ARG A 70 -6.27 1.63 10.32
N MET A 71 -4.96 1.73 10.03
CA MET A 71 -4.22 2.99 10.14
C MET A 71 -4.80 4.07 9.23
N THR A 72 -5.21 3.69 8.02
CA THR A 72 -5.78 4.63 7.06
C THR A 72 -7.17 5.11 7.48
N GLU A 73 -8.00 4.22 8.04
CA GLU A 73 -9.33 4.59 8.58
C GLU A 73 -9.20 5.51 9.80
N GLU A 74 -8.27 5.24 10.73
CA GLU A 74 -8.01 6.12 11.87
C GLU A 74 -7.46 7.50 11.45
N LEU A 75 -6.69 7.56 10.36
CA LEU A 75 -6.16 8.81 9.83
C LEU A 75 -7.26 9.70 9.21
N ASN A 76 -8.42 9.12 8.87
CA ASN A 76 -9.59 9.81 8.30
C ASN A 76 -9.21 10.74 7.13
N VAL A 77 -8.51 10.17 6.15
CA VAL A 77 -7.90 10.90 5.03
C VAL A 77 -8.96 11.51 4.11
N ASN A 78 -8.86 12.82 3.88
CA ASN A 78 -9.67 13.52 2.90
C ASN A 78 -8.85 13.88 1.64
N PRO A 79 -9.50 13.97 0.47
CA PRO A 79 -8.84 14.45 -0.74
C PRO A 79 -8.19 15.82 -0.53
N GLY A 80 -6.90 15.92 -0.86
CA GLY A 80 -6.12 17.15 -0.72
C GLY A 80 -5.35 17.29 0.60
N ASP A 81 -5.58 16.40 1.58
CA ASP A 81 -4.82 16.41 2.84
C ASP A 81 -3.33 16.26 2.58
N LYS A 82 -2.52 17.04 3.30
CA LYS A 82 -1.05 16.95 3.25
C LYS A 82 -0.59 15.94 4.28
N ILE A 83 -0.03 14.83 3.81
CA ILE A 83 0.36 13.71 4.67
C ILE A 83 1.85 13.45 4.52
N LEU A 84 2.54 13.29 5.65
CA LEU A 84 3.90 12.76 5.72
C LEU A 84 3.83 11.30 6.18
N GLU A 85 4.34 10.39 5.36
CA GLU A 85 4.60 9.01 5.72
C GLU A 85 6.10 8.83 5.99
N ILE A 86 6.44 8.27 7.16
CA ILE A 86 7.81 7.91 7.52
C ILE A 86 7.96 6.40 7.34
N GLY A 87 8.85 6.00 6.45
CA GLY A 87 9.06 4.60 6.04
C GLY A 87 8.24 4.23 4.81
N THR A 88 8.63 4.72 3.62
CA THR A 88 7.98 4.34 2.35
C THR A 88 7.96 2.82 2.15
N GLY A 89 9.05 2.13 2.51
CA GLY A 89 9.18 0.69 2.38
C GLY A 89 8.90 0.20 0.97
N SER A 90 7.83 -0.58 0.81
CA SER A 90 7.40 -1.06 -0.51
C SER A 90 6.73 0.01 -1.37
N GLY A 91 6.14 1.04 -0.76
CA GLY A 91 5.26 2.02 -1.40
C GLY A 91 3.77 1.64 -1.36
N TYR A 92 3.36 0.52 -0.74
CA TYR A 92 1.95 0.11 -0.74
C TYR A 92 1.04 1.05 0.08
N GLN A 93 1.43 1.41 1.30
CA GLN A 93 0.67 2.38 2.12
C GLN A 93 0.65 3.76 1.43
N ALA A 94 1.80 4.21 0.91
CA ALA A 94 1.89 5.40 0.06
C ALA A 94 0.87 5.39 -1.10
N ALA A 95 0.76 4.27 -1.82
CA ALA A 95 -0.19 4.13 -2.92
C ALA A 95 -1.65 4.16 -2.44
N ILE A 96 -1.97 3.59 -1.27
CA ILE A 96 -3.30 3.70 -0.66
C ILE A 96 -3.65 5.16 -0.35
N LEU A 97 -2.73 5.91 0.27
CA LEU A 97 -2.93 7.33 0.58
C LEU A 97 -3.06 8.18 -0.70
N ALA A 98 -2.28 7.86 -1.73
CA ALA A 98 -2.37 8.52 -3.02
C ALA A 98 -3.69 8.20 -3.76
N GLU A 99 -4.20 6.97 -3.67
CA GLU A 99 -5.53 6.59 -4.20
C GLU A 99 -6.66 7.37 -3.52
N LEU A 100 -6.50 7.67 -2.22
CA LEU A 100 -7.39 8.56 -1.46
C LEU A 100 -7.21 10.06 -1.79
N LYS A 101 -6.37 10.38 -2.77
CA LYS A 101 -6.09 11.74 -3.28
C LYS A 101 -5.40 12.66 -2.26
N ALA A 102 -4.64 12.09 -1.33
CA ALA A 102 -3.78 12.89 -0.45
C ALA A 102 -2.63 13.54 -1.25
N GLN A 103 -2.20 14.73 -0.81
CA GLN A 103 -0.93 15.33 -1.18
C GLN A 103 0.19 14.66 -0.37
N LEU A 104 0.68 13.53 -0.88
CA LEU A 104 1.57 12.66 -0.13
C LEU A 104 3.06 13.07 -0.24
N PHE A 105 3.70 13.13 0.91
CA PHE A 105 5.15 13.16 1.10
C PHE A 105 5.54 11.88 1.82
N THR A 106 6.57 11.18 1.36
CA THR A 106 7.03 9.95 2.00
C THR A 106 8.54 9.86 1.99
N ILE A 107 9.12 9.37 3.09
CA ILE A 107 10.57 9.28 3.27
C ILE A 107 11.02 7.85 3.60
N GLU A 108 12.13 7.42 2.99
CA GLU A 108 12.71 6.09 3.18
C GLU A 108 14.23 6.16 3.34
N ILE A 109 14.73 5.49 4.37
CA ILE A 109 16.17 5.47 4.71
C ILE A 109 16.97 4.54 3.78
N LYS A 110 16.36 3.47 3.28
CA LYS A 110 16.97 2.51 2.36
C LYS A 110 16.76 2.94 0.92
N LYS A 111 17.78 3.55 0.31
CA LYS A 111 17.75 4.02 -1.09
C LYS A 111 17.17 3.00 -2.09
N PRO A 112 17.53 1.71 -2.08
CA PRO A 112 16.95 0.75 -3.04
C PRO A 112 15.43 0.55 -2.88
N LEU A 113 14.89 0.66 -1.67
CA LEU A 113 13.45 0.61 -1.43
C LEU A 113 12.77 1.88 -1.94
N SER A 114 13.35 3.05 -1.67
CA SER A 114 12.87 4.34 -2.18
C SER A 114 12.79 4.35 -3.72
N ASP A 115 13.85 3.89 -4.38
CA ASP A 115 13.91 3.83 -5.85
C ASP A 115 12.88 2.85 -6.43
N LYS A 116 12.73 1.67 -5.80
CA LYS A 116 11.74 0.67 -6.21
C LYS A 116 10.30 1.17 -6.02
N ALA A 117 10.00 1.77 -4.88
CA ALA A 117 8.68 2.34 -4.58
C ALA A 117 8.31 3.42 -5.61
N ARG A 118 9.26 4.30 -5.95
CA ARG A 118 9.06 5.33 -6.99
C ARG A 118 8.69 4.71 -8.33
N LEU A 119 9.46 3.73 -8.80
CA LEU A 119 9.20 3.06 -10.07
C LEU A 119 7.80 2.44 -10.11
N ILE A 120 7.40 1.73 -9.04
CA ILE A 120 6.07 1.10 -8.95
C ILE A 120 4.97 2.17 -8.95
N MET A 121 5.10 3.21 -8.12
CA MET A 121 4.10 4.27 -8.03
C MET A 121 3.94 5.02 -9.36
N ASP A 122 5.04 5.37 -10.02
CA ASP A 122 5.02 6.00 -11.35
C ASP A 122 4.34 5.10 -12.39
N THR A 123 4.66 3.81 -12.38
CA THR A 123 4.05 2.81 -13.29
C THR A 123 2.53 2.68 -13.06
N LEU A 124 2.09 2.78 -11.81
CA LEU A 124 0.68 2.71 -11.44
C LEU A 124 -0.04 4.07 -11.53
N GLY A 125 0.67 5.16 -11.84
CA GLY A 125 0.12 6.51 -11.94
C GLY A 125 -0.14 7.21 -10.60
N TYR A 126 0.39 6.69 -9.50
CA TYR A 126 0.28 7.31 -8.18
C TYR A 126 1.35 8.39 -7.98
N ARG A 127 0.91 9.61 -7.64
CA ARG A 127 1.81 10.74 -7.40
C ARG A 127 2.12 10.88 -5.91
N ALA A 128 3.40 10.90 -5.57
CA ALA A 128 3.89 11.21 -4.23
C ALA A 128 5.27 11.88 -4.29
N ALA A 129 5.55 12.78 -3.36
CA ALA A 129 6.89 13.32 -3.15
C ALA A 129 7.71 12.34 -2.30
N ILE A 130 8.34 11.37 -2.98
CA ILE A 130 9.19 10.36 -2.34
C ILE A 130 10.61 10.94 -2.14
N ARG A 131 11.13 10.89 -0.91
CA ARG A 131 12.50 11.27 -0.56
C ARG A 131 13.27 10.09 0.01
N CYS A 132 14.57 10.02 -0.30
CA CYS A 132 15.47 9.14 0.45
C CYS A 132 16.19 9.96 1.53
N GLY A 133 16.16 9.50 2.78
CA GLY A 133 16.79 10.17 3.90
C GLY A 133 16.34 9.63 5.25
N ASP A 134 16.87 10.25 6.30
CA ASP A 134 16.40 10.07 7.67
C ASP A 134 15.16 10.95 7.88
N GLY A 135 14.11 10.39 8.49
CA GLY A 135 12.74 10.90 8.47
C GLY A 135 12.15 11.16 9.84
#